data_AF-A0AAP5H1T5-F1
#
_entry.id   AF-A0AAP5H1T5-F1
#
_cell.length_a   1.000
_cell.length_b   1.000
_cell.length_c   1.000
_cell.angle_alpha   90.00
_cell.angle_beta   90.00
_cell.angle_gamma   90.00
#
_symmetry.space_group_name_H-M   'P 1'
#
loop_
_entity.id
_entity.type
_entity.pdbx_description
1 polymer ?
#
loop_
_entity_poly.entity_id
_entity_poly.type
_entity_poly.pdbx_seq_one_letter_code
_entity_poly.pdbx_strand_id
1 'polypeptide(L)'
;MIVLDMVMNLLIDSCPSYKERSENYMKENYEEGEERLLYMEMSDLAEHIVAMYKNNQTDEFDKLFETIELLHTDGDRDVRVLASVGLLEDIQNHILRDEKLTLSAFETHLGSVSLEWWTHLINAWEGKSDYFGGPIKN
;
A
#
# COMPACT_ATOMS: atom_id res chain seq x y z
N MET A 1 10.93 14.67 -3.93
CA MET A 1 11.20 13.36 -4.54
C MET A 1 11.51 12.35 -3.45
N ILE A 2 10.61 11.40 -3.24
CA ILE A 2 10.74 10.31 -2.26
C ILE A 2 11.51 9.16 -2.92
N VAL A 3 12.41 8.55 -2.17
CA VAL A 3 13.20 7.37 -2.56
C VAL A 3 12.89 6.19 -1.64
N LEU A 4 13.23 4.96 -2.05
CA LEU A 4 12.83 3.72 -1.37
C LEU A 4 13.16 3.70 0.14
N ASP A 5 14.35 4.14 0.53
CA ASP A 5 14.79 4.16 1.95
C ASP A 5 13.91 5.02 2.87
N MET A 6 13.13 5.94 2.31
CA MET A 6 12.22 6.81 3.06
C MET A 6 10.82 6.20 3.26
N VAL A 7 10.41 5.25 2.40
CA VAL A 7 9.02 4.83 2.25
C VAL A 7 8.45 4.26 3.55
N MET A 8 9.11 3.28 4.14
CA MET A 8 8.59 2.62 5.34
C MET A 8 8.50 3.56 6.54
N ASN A 9 9.46 4.48 6.69
CA ASN A 9 9.42 5.46 7.78
C ASN A 9 8.23 6.42 7.62
N LEU A 10 7.98 6.92 6.40
CA LEU A 10 6.82 7.77 6.12
C LEU A 10 5.50 7.06 6.43
N LEU A 11 5.38 5.79 6.04
CA LEU A 11 4.18 4.99 6.28
C LEU A 11 3.97 4.73 7.78
N ILE A 12 5.00 4.35 8.51
CA ILE A 12 4.95 4.13 9.98
C ILE A 12 4.58 5.43 10.71
N ASP A 13 5.17 6.57 10.33
CA ASP A 13 4.86 7.87 10.93
C ASP A 13 3.40 8.29 10.67
N SER A 14 2.84 7.88 9.52
CA SER A 14 1.44 8.14 9.15
C SER A 14 0.42 7.16 9.74
N CYS A 15 0.88 6.00 10.23
CA CYS A 15 0.06 4.96 10.84
C CYS A 15 0.71 4.46 12.15
N PRO A 16 0.66 5.26 13.23
CA PRO A 16 1.34 4.92 14.49
C PRO A 16 0.92 3.56 15.07
N SER A 17 -0.32 3.12 14.84
CA SER A 17 -0.80 1.80 15.28
C SER A 17 -0.03 0.63 14.65
N TYR A 18 0.64 0.83 13.51
CA TYR A 18 1.46 -0.18 12.84
C TYR A 18 2.88 -0.29 13.43
N LYS A 19 3.34 0.72 14.17
CA LYS A 19 4.75 0.84 14.57
C LYS A 19 5.28 -0.38 15.34
N GLU A 20 4.56 -0.82 16.37
CA GLU A 20 4.99 -1.98 17.17
C GLU A 20 5.04 -3.27 16.32
N ARG A 21 4.06 -3.44 15.41
CA ARG A 21 4.03 -4.58 14.49
C ARG A 21 5.23 -4.55 13.54
N SER A 22 5.54 -3.40 12.95
CA SER A 22 6.71 -3.22 12.10
C SER A 22 8.02 -3.51 12.84
N GLU A 23 8.18 -3.01 14.07
CA GLU A 23 9.38 -3.27 14.87
C GLU A 23 9.55 -4.76 15.20
N ASN A 24 8.46 -5.49 15.43
CA ASN A 24 8.49 -6.94 15.65
C ASN A 24 8.79 -7.69 14.35
N TYR A 25 8.15 -7.31 13.25
CA TYR A 25 8.44 -7.84 11.92
C TYR A 25 9.93 -7.73 11.60
N MET A 26 10.54 -6.57 11.87
CA MET A 26 11.97 -6.36 11.63
C MET A 26 12.86 -7.30 12.46
N LYS A 27 12.53 -7.54 13.73
CA LYS A 27 13.30 -8.44 14.62
C LYS A 27 13.16 -9.91 14.24
N GLU A 28 12.00 -10.30 13.71
CA GLU A 28 11.68 -11.70 13.41
C GLU A 28 12.17 -12.13 12.02
N ASN A 29 12.29 -11.19 11.07
CA ASN A 29 12.53 -11.50 9.66
C ASN A 29 13.90 -11.04 9.15
N TYR A 30 14.66 -10.23 9.90
CA TYR A 30 15.96 -9.73 9.45
C TYR A 30 17.05 -9.84 10.50
N GLU A 31 18.27 -10.12 10.04
CA GLU A 31 19.50 -9.93 10.82
C GLU A 31 20.07 -8.51 10.62
N GLU A 32 20.96 -8.10 11.53
CA GLU A 32 21.63 -6.79 11.41
C GLU A 32 22.43 -6.68 10.11
N GLY A 33 22.10 -5.70 9.28
CA GLY A 33 22.76 -5.45 8.00
C GLY A 33 22.23 -6.26 6.82
N GLU A 34 21.20 -7.08 7.04
CA GLU A 34 20.50 -7.77 5.95
C GLU A 34 19.73 -6.78 5.06
N GLU A 35 19.67 -7.08 3.76
CA GLU A 35 18.91 -6.30 2.80
C GLU A 35 17.41 -6.45 3.07
N ARG A 36 16.71 -5.32 3.15
CA ARG A 36 15.27 -5.29 3.41
C ARG A 36 14.48 -5.70 2.18
N LEU A 37 13.52 -6.60 2.38
CA LEU A 37 12.56 -7.01 1.36
C LEU A 37 11.32 -6.11 1.45
N LEU A 38 11.41 -4.89 0.92
CA LEU A 38 10.36 -3.87 1.05
C LEU A 38 8.97 -4.34 0.59
N TYR A 39 8.88 -5.21 -0.42
CA TYR A 39 7.61 -5.79 -0.84
C TYR A 39 6.95 -6.64 0.25
N MET A 40 7.74 -7.37 1.03
CA MET A 40 7.22 -8.20 2.14
C MET A 40 6.75 -7.32 3.31
N GLU A 41 7.43 -6.21 3.56
CA GLU A 41 7.02 -5.22 4.55
C GLU A 41 5.74 -4.48 4.15
N MET A 42 5.61 -4.15 2.85
CA MET A 42 4.37 -3.56 2.31
C MET A 42 3.20 -4.52 2.42
N SER A 43 3.43 -5.82 2.23
CA SER A 43 2.44 -6.88 2.43
C SER A 43 1.96 -6.95 3.88
N ASP A 44 2.89 -6.90 4.85
CA ASP A 44 2.56 -6.88 6.28
C ASP A 44 1.76 -5.62 6.67
N LEU A 45 2.13 -4.45 6.14
CA LEU A 45 1.37 -3.22 6.31
C LEU A 45 -0.02 -3.32 5.67
N ALA A 46 -0.15 -3.90 4.47
CA ALA A 46 -1.44 -4.08 3.80
C ALA A 46 -2.40 -4.92 4.64
N GLU A 47 -1.90 -5.99 5.26
CA GLU A 47 -2.69 -6.80 6.20
C GLU A 47 -3.18 -5.96 7.39
N HIS A 48 -2.30 -5.13 7.96
CA HIS A 48 -2.65 -4.24 9.07
C HIS A 48 -3.73 -3.24 8.68
N ILE A 49 -3.62 -2.60 7.52
CA ILE A 49 -4.60 -1.64 6.99
C ILE A 49 -5.98 -2.29 6.85
N VAL A 50 -6.05 -3.49 6.27
CA VAL A 50 -7.33 -4.21 6.10
C VAL A 50 -7.90 -4.62 7.46
N ALA A 51 -7.06 -5.02 8.42
CA ALA A 51 -7.50 -5.33 9.77
C ALA A 51 -8.08 -4.09 10.49
N MET A 52 -7.44 -2.92 10.37
CA MET A 52 -7.95 -1.66 10.90
C MET A 52 -9.32 -1.32 10.34
N TYR A 53 -9.50 -1.41 9.02
CA TYR A 53 -10.79 -1.15 8.38
C TYR A 53 -11.89 -2.08 8.92
N LYS A 54 -11.60 -3.39 9.02
CA LYS A 54 -12.54 -4.39 9.55
C LYS A 54 -12.96 -4.13 11.00
N ASN A 55 -12.08 -3.53 11.78
CA ASN A 55 -12.32 -3.17 13.18
C ASN A 55 -12.92 -1.75 13.34
N ASN A 56 -13.23 -1.06 12.24
CA ASN A 56 -13.66 0.35 12.22
C ASN A 56 -12.64 1.32 12.85
N GLN A 57 -11.35 0.97 12.83
CA GLN A 57 -10.26 1.77 13.37
C GLN A 57 -9.70 2.67 12.25
N THR A 58 -10.45 3.69 11.85
CA THR A 58 -10.13 4.53 10.68
C THR A 58 -9.53 5.89 11.03
N ASP A 59 -9.25 6.15 12.31
CA ASP A 59 -8.74 7.45 12.80
C ASP A 59 -7.40 7.87 12.15
N GLU A 60 -6.59 6.89 11.72
CA GLU A 60 -5.29 7.12 11.07
C GLU A 60 -5.38 7.15 9.54
N PHE A 61 -6.54 6.81 8.95
CA PHE A 61 -6.67 6.59 7.51
C PHE A 61 -6.41 7.87 6.72
N ASP A 62 -6.93 9.02 7.16
CA ASP A 62 -6.72 10.27 6.44
C ASP A 62 -5.23 10.56 6.22
N LYS A 63 -4.41 10.38 7.26
CA LYS A 63 -2.96 10.64 7.17
C LYS A 63 -2.22 9.55 6.40
N LEU A 64 -2.59 8.30 6.60
CA LEU A 64 -2.00 7.17 5.91
C LEU A 64 -2.25 7.24 4.39
N PHE A 65 -3.49 7.45 3.97
CA PHE A 65 -3.84 7.52 2.56
C PHE A 65 -3.34 8.80 1.88
N GLU A 66 -3.23 9.93 2.60
CA GLU A 66 -2.48 11.09 2.11
C GLU A 66 -1.01 10.73 1.83
N THR A 67 -0.38 9.94 2.70
CA THR A 67 1.00 9.49 2.53
C THR A 67 1.12 8.53 1.34
N ILE A 68 0.18 7.61 1.16
CA ILE A 68 0.13 6.71 -0.02
C ILE A 68 -0.01 7.52 -1.32
N GLU A 69 -0.86 8.56 -1.35
CA GLU A 69 -0.97 9.47 -2.51
C GLU A 69 0.37 10.21 -2.75
N LEU A 70 1.05 10.63 -1.69
CA LEU A 70 2.35 11.29 -1.79
C LEU A 70 3.42 10.37 -2.42
N LEU A 71 3.43 9.08 -2.07
CA LEU A 71 4.32 8.10 -2.70
C LEU A 71 4.09 8.01 -4.22
N HIS A 72 2.84 8.06 -4.68
CA HIS A 72 2.52 8.00 -6.10
C HIS A 72 2.85 9.30 -6.86
N THR A 73 2.74 10.45 -6.19
CA THR A 73 2.89 11.78 -6.81
C THR A 73 4.34 12.30 -6.77
N ASP A 74 5.02 12.20 -5.63
CA ASP A 74 6.39 12.69 -5.42
C ASP A 74 7.44 11.57 -5.30
N GLY A 75 7.05 10.30 -5.33
CA GLY A 75 8.00 9.18 -5.42
C GLY A 75 8.80 9.17 -6.73
N ASP A 76 10.02 8.63 -6.68
CA ASP A 76 10.73 8.21 -7.89
C ASP A 76 10.03 7.00 -8.55
N ARG A 77 10.61 6.47 -9.62
CA ARG A 77 10.01 5.37 -10.37
C ARG A 77 9.78 4.13 -9.49
N ASP A 78 10.76 3.77 -8.66
CA ASP A 78 10.73 2.53 -7.89
C ASP A 78 9.78 2.66 -6.70
N VAL A 79 9.72 3.84 -6.09
CA VAL A 79 8.73 4.16 -5.03
C VAL A 79 7.30 4.07 -5.57
N ARG A 80 7.02 4.60 -6.76
CA ARG A 80 5.68 4.51 -7.36
C ARG A 80 5.29 3.06 -7.63
N VAL A 81 6.21 2.25 -8.15
CA VAL A 81 5.98 0.81 -8.38
C VAL A 81 5.73 0.09 -7.05
N LEU A 82 6.54 0.35 -6.03
CA LEU A 82 6.36 -0.25 -4.70
C LEU A 82 5.00 0.17 -4.09
N ALA A 83 4.58 1.43 -4.23
CA ALA A 83 3.30 1.89 -3.72
C ALA A 83 2.11 1.24 -4.44
N SER A 84 2.20 1.02 -5.75
CA SER A 84 1.14 0.37 -6.52
C SER A 84 1.13 -1.16 -6.36
N VAL A 85 2.21 -1.83 -6.75
CA VAL A 85 2.30 -3.31 -6.80
C VAL A 85 2.63 -3.89 -5.42
N GLY A 86 3.42 -3.18 -4.60
CA GLY A 86 3.74 -3.66 -3.26
C GLY A 86 2.64 -3.43 -2.23
N LEU A 87 1.88 -2.34 -2.33
CA LEU A 87 0.89 -1.97 -1.30
C LEU A 87 -0.55 -1.99 -1.80
N LEU A 88 -0.90 -1.24 -2.86
CA LEU A 88 -2.29 -1.21 -3.32
C LEU A 88 -2.78 -2.60 -3.76
N GLU A 89 -1.98 -3.33 -4.54
CA GLU A 89 -2.30 -4.70 -4.95
C GLU A 89 -2.46 -5.64 -3.76
N ASP A 90 -1.61 -5.55 -2.74
CA ASP A 90 -1.75 -6.41 -1.56
C ASP A 90 -2.97 -6.06 -0.71
N ILE A 91 -3.35 -4.78 -0.60
CA ILE A 91 -4.63 -4.40 0.00
C ILE A 91 -5.79 -5.05 -0.78
N GLN A 92 -5.77 -5.02 -2.12
CA GLN A 92 -6.77 -5.69 -2.96
C GLN A 92 -6.79 -7.20 -2.69
N ASN A 93 -5.63 -7.85 -2.64
CA ASN A 93 -5.51 -9.27 -2.34
C ASN A 93 -6.10 -9.64 -0.98
N HIS A 94 -5.84 -8.84 0.06
CA HIS A 94 -6.40 -9.05 1.40
C HIS A 94 -7.93 -8.85 1.43
N ILE A 95 -8.46 -7.86 0.70
CA ILE A 95 -9.90 -7.66 0.54
C ILE A 95 -10.55 -8.85 -0.16
N LEU A 96 -9.98 -9.32 -1.26
CA LEU A 96 -10.56 -10.41 -2.07
C LEU A 96 -10.56 -11.77 -1.35
N ARG A 97 -9.72 -11.92 -0.31
CA ARG A 97 -9.72 -13.11 0.57
C ARG A 97 -10.81 -13.06 1.64
N ASP A 98 -11.48 -11.93 1.84
CA ASP A 98 -12.53 -11.76 2.84
C ASP A 98 -13.90 -11.56 2.16
N GLU A 99 -14.78 -12.55 2.29
CA GLU A 99 -16.13 -12.54 1.68
C GLU A 99 -17.02 -11.37 2.12
N LYS A 100 -16.67 -10.67 3.20
CA LYS A 100 -17.44 -9.52 3.71
C LYS A 100 -17.01 -8.19 3.12
N LEU A 101 -15.89 -8.15 2.41
CA LEU A 101 -15.34 -6.93 1.83
C LEU A 101 -15.48 -6.92 0.32
N THR A 102 -15.46 -5.72 -0.24
CA THR A 102 -15.41 -5.49 -1.69
C THR A 102 -14.37 -4.42 -1.97
N LEU A 103 -13.83 -4.39 -3.18
CA LEU A 103 -12.76 -3.44 -3.54
C LEU A 103 -13.18 -1.97 -3.37
N SER A 104 -14.46 -1.66 -3.46
CA SER A 104 -14.98 -0.31 -3.22
C SER A 104 -14.85 0.17 -1.78
N ALA A 105 -14.55 -0.73 -0.82
CA ALA A 105 -14.36 -0.40 0.59
C ALA A 105 -13.27 0.65 0.83
N PHE A 106 -12.27 0.73 -0.04
CA PHE A 106 -11.13 1.63 0.11
C PHE A 106 -11.12 2.80 -0.88
N GLU A 107 -11.98 2.79 -1.89
CA GLU A 107 -12.00 3.81 -2.95
C GLU A 107 -12.17 5.24 -2.42
N THR A 108 -12.97 5.42 -1.35
CA THR A 108 -13.22 6.74 -0.76
C THR A 108 -12.05 7.29 0.05
N HIS A 109 -11.07 6.45 0.39
CA HIS A 109 -9.86 6.86 1.12
C HIS A 109 -8.72 7.23 0.17
N LEU A 110 -8.73 6.72 -1.05
CA LEU A 110 -7.65 6.95 -2.01
C LEU A 110 -7.67 8.38 -2.57
N GLY A 111 -6.48 8.96 -2.71
CA GLY A 111 -6.29 10.19 -3.46
C GLY A 111 -6.45 9.96 -4.97
N SER A 112 -6.39 11.04 -5.76
CA SER A 112 -6.67 10.97 -7.20
C SER A 112 -5.75 10.00 -7.97
N VAL A 113 -4.44 10.02 -7.70
CA VAL A 113 -3.45 9.22 -8.42
C VAL A 113 -3.45 7.79 -7.90
N SER A 114 -3.49 7.60 -6.59
CA SER A 114 -3.60 6.26 -5.99
C SER A 114 -4.90 5.55 -6.38
N LEU A 115 -6.02 6.28 -6.55
CA LEU A 115 -7.27 5.74 -7.08
C LEU A 115 -7.14 5.32 -8.55
N GLU A 116 -6.44 6.09 -9.38
CA GLU A 116 -6.16 5.72 -10.78
C GLU A 116 -5.38 4.41 -10.86
N TRP A 117 -4.34 4.27 -10.04
CA TRP A 117 -3.56 3.03 -9.93
C TRP A 117 -4.39 1.86 -9.39
N TRP A 118 -5.23 2.10 -8.38
CA TRP A 118 -6.16 1.10 -7.84
C TRP A 118 -7.07 0.54 -8.94
N THR A 119 -7.74 1.43 -9.69
CA THR A 119 -8.60 1.03 -10.80
C THR A 119 -7.82 0.35 -11.93
N HIS A 120 -6.59 0.80 -12.21
CA HIS A 120 -5.74 0.17 -13.22
C HIS A 120 -5.40 -1.28 -12.87
N LEU A 121 -5.02 -1.55 -11.61
CA LEU A 121 -4.73 -2.91 -11.13
C LEU A 121 -5.95 -3.83 -11.29
N ILE A 122 -7.15 -3.35 -10.94
CA ILE A 122 -8.40 -4.10 -11.12
C ILE A 122 -8.60 -4.45 -12.60
N ASN A 123 -8.49 -3.46 -13.49
CA ASN A 123 -8.66 -3.67 -14.92
C ASN A 123 -7.60 -4.63 -15.51
N ALA A 124 -6.36 -4.58 -15.01
CA ALA A 124 -5.30 -5.49 -15.43
C ALA A 124 -5.63 -6.95 -15.06
N TRP A 125 -6.03 -7.20 -13.81
CA TRP A 125 -6.39 -8.54 -13.35
C TRP A 125 -7.68 -9.08 -13.99
N GLU A 126 -8.62 -8.21 -14.37
CA GLU A 126 -9.83 -8.60 -15.11
C GLU A 126 -9.58 -8.80 -16.62
N GLY A 127 -8.35 -8.62 -17.11
CA GLY A 127 -8.01 -8.74 -18.53
C GLY A 127 -8.60 -7.62 -19.40
N LYS A 128 -8.97 -6.49 -18.79
CA LYS A 128 -9.48 -5.28 -19.47
C LYS A 128 -8.35 -4.32 -19.87
N SER A 129 -7.11 -4.62 -19.50
CA SER A 129 -5.90 -3.91 -19.89
C SER A 129 -4.82 -4.92 -20.29
N ASP A 130 -4.20 -4.72 -21.47
CA ASP A 130 -3.06 -5.53 -21.95
C ASP A 130 -1.73 -5.11 -21.30
N TYR A 131 -1.75 -4.07 -20.46
CA TYR A 131 -0.54 -3.43 -19.93
C TYR A 131 -0.55 -3.49 -18.40
N PHE A 132 0.42 -4.22 -17.85
CA PHE A 132 0.71 -4.30 -16.41
C PHE A 132 1.67 -3.21 -15.93
N GLY A 133 2.12 -2.31 -16.82
CA GLY A 133 3.13 -1.30 -16.50
C GLY A 133 2.58 0.03 -15.98
N GLY A 134 1.26 0.14 -15.75
CA GLY A 134 0.60 1.30 -15.16
C GLY A 134 -0.45 2.00 -16.01
N PRO A 135 -1.23 2.92 -15.42
CA PRO A 135 -2.29 3.62 -16.14
C PRO A 135 -1.71 4.43 -17.30
N ILE A 136 -2.38 4.33 -18.45
CA ILE A 136 -2.01 5.07 -19.65
C ILE A 136 -2.38 6.53 -19.42
N LYS A 137 -1.38 7.41 -19.39
CA LYS A 137 -1.63 8.86 -19.39
C LYS A 137 -2.38 9.23 -20.66
N ASN A 138 -3.61 9.73 -20.52
CA ASN A 138 -4.33 10.43 -21.58
C ASN A 138 -3.65 11.78 -21.92
#